data_AF-I4YDC6-F1
#
_entry.id   AF-I4YDC6-F1
#
_cell.length_a   1.000
_cell.length_b   1.000
_cell.length_c   1.000
_cell.angle_alpha   90.00
_cell.angle_beta   90.00
_cell.angle_gamma   90.00
#
_symmetry.space_group_name_H-M   'P 1'
#
loop_
_entity.id
_entity.type
_entity.pdbx_description
1 polymer ?
#
loop_
_entity_poly.entity_id
_entity_poly.type
_entity_poly.pdbx_seq_one_letter_code
_entity_poly.pdbx_strand_id
1 'polypeptide(L)'
;MRYFTLAAATAVVGFAGYAVYFDYKRRNDTEFRKSLKKAAVKQTKVEKAAAEKSAQDLQLALKAAVLEANIEVEAFKRSVTGAEQGEAYFMQNVGNGEVLASMGPDSELKAATAFFKALKVYPSPVELLMIYERTVPPHIFQLVMQMTSQEVANAQSQKPAEQPKEQEPESKKAAVEEQATEDKSAEDQQKPSTSAPSGTPASAPSDTSSHEWENINGNESNKQS
;
A
#
# COMPACT_ATOMS: atom_id res chain seq x y z
N MET A 1 -59.49 56.72 -19.26
CA MET A 1 -58.67 55.55 -19.70
C MET A 1 -57.34 55.92 -20.35
N ARG A 2 -57.26 56.90 -21.28
CA ARG A 2 -56.00 57.22 -21.99
C ARG A 2 -54.83 57.72 -21.12
N TYR A 3 -55.10 58.42 -20.02
CA TYR A 3 -54.04 58.87 -19.10
C TYR A 3 -53.41 57.72 -18.31
N PHE A 4 -54.18 56.68 -17.96
CA PHE A 4 -53.67 55.50 -17.26
C PHE A 4 -52.77 54.65 -18.16
N THR A 5 -53.11 54.50 -19.44
CA THR A 5 -52.25 53.80 -20.41
C THR A 5 -50.94 54.54 -20.66
N LEU A 6 -50.99 55.87 -20.70
CA LEU A 6 -49.79 56.70 -20.85
C LEU A 6 -48.89 56.58 -19.61
N ALA A 7 -49.47 56.66 -18.40
CA ALA A 7 -48.75 56.51 -17.14
C ALA A 7 -48.11 55.12 -16.98
N ALA A 8 -48.84 54.05 -17.32
CA ALA A 8 -48.33 52.68 -17.26
C ALA A 8 -47.16 52.47 -18.24
N ALA A 9 -47.26 52.98 -19.47
CA ALA A 9 -46.19 52.90 -20.45
C ALA A 9 -44.91 53.61 -19.95
N THR A 10 -45.04 54.81 -19.35
CA THR A 10 -43.90 55.54 -18.80
C THR A 10 -43.25 54.83 -17.60
N ALA A 11 -44.04 54.17 -16.76
CA ALA A 11 -43.53 53.41 -15.62
C ALA A 11 -42.71 52.19 -16.07
N VAL A 12 -43.18 51.45 -17.07
CA VAL A 12 -42.46 50.29 -17.62
C VAL A 12 -41.13 50.71 -18.25
N VAL A 13 -41.10 51.81 -19.03
CA VAL A 13 -39.87 52.33 -19.64
C VAL A 13 -38.88 52.80 -18.58
N GLY A 14 -39.35 53.52 -17.55
CA GLY A 14 -38.52 53.95 -16.43
C GLY A 14 -37.92 52.78 -15.65
N PHE A 15 -38.73 51.74 -15.39
CA PHE A 15 -38.26 50.53 -14.70
C PHE A 15 -37.24 49.75 -15.53
N ALA A 16 -37.50 49.55 -16.82
CA ALA A 16 -36.57 48.87 -17.73
C ALA A 16 -35.25 49.65 -17.85
N GLY A 17 -35.32 50.97 -17.99
CA GLY A 17 -34.13 51.84 -18.00
C GLY A 17 -33.33 51.74 -16.69
N TYR A 18 -34.00 51.73 -15.54
CA TYR A 18 -33.33 51.54 -14.25
C TYR A 18 -32.72 50.14 -14.11
N ALA A 19 -33.40 49.09 -14.58
CA ALA A 19 -32.86 47.73 -14.54
C ALA A 19 -31.58 47.61 -15.39
N VAL A 20 -31.56 48.21 -16.59
CA VAL A 20 -30.36 48.26 -17.45
C VAL A 20 -29.24 49.06 -16.80
N TYR A 21 -29.54 50.24 -16.24
CA TYR A 21 -28.56 51.06 -15.54
C TYR A 21 -28.00 50.34 -14.30
N PHE A 22 -28.87 49.69 -13.52
CA PHE A 22 -28.49 48.95 -12.34
C PHE A 22 -27.61 47.75 -12.67
N ASP A 23 -27.94 46.98 -13.71
CA ASP A 23 -27.08 45.88 -14.18
C ASP A 23 -25.72 46.40 -14.70
N TYR A 24 -25.70 47.52 -15.42
CA TYR A 24 -24.46 48.17 -15.85
C TYR A 24 -23.60 48.63 -14.67
N LYS A 25 -24.20 49.32 -13.69
CA LYS A 25 -23.51 49.78 -12.47
C LYS A 25 -22.97 48.61 -11.65
N ARG A 26 -23.75 47.52 -11.52
CA ARG A 26 -23.31 46.30 -10.83
C ARG A 26 -22.14 45.61 -11.54
N ARG A 27 -22.15 45.56 -12.88
CA ARG A 27 -21.08 44.92 -13.67
C ARG A 27 -19.79 45.75 -13.72
N ASN A 28 -19.89 47.07 -13.59
CA ASN A 28 -18.73 47.97 -13.64
C ASN A 28 -18.15 48.30 -12.26
N ASP A 29 -18.70 47.74 -11.16
CA ASP A 29 -18.18 47.94 -9.81
C ASP A 29 -16.91 47.11 -9.56
N THR A 30 -15.81 47.80 -9.26
CA THR A 30 -14.51 47.18 -8.98
C THR A 30 -14.50 46.39 -7.66
N GLU A 31 -15.28 46.80 -6.66
CA GLU A 31 -15.34 46.13 -5.36
C GLU A 31 -16.09 44.80 -5.46
N PHE A 32 -17.15 44.73 -6.27
CA PHE A 32 -17.86 43.47 -6.54
C PHE A 32 -16.97 42.42 -7.22
N ARG A 33 -16.16 42.83 -8.21
CA ARG A 33 -15.20 41.92 -8.86
C ARG A 33 -14.11 41.45 -7.89
N LYS A 34 -13.64 42.33 -7.01
CA LYS A 34 -12.67 41.97 -5.96
C LYS A 34 -13.30 41.01 -4.95
N SER A 35 -14.56 41.19 -4.55
CA SER A 35 -15.23 40.31 -3.59
C SER A 35 -15.45 38.92 -4.16
N LEU A 36 -15.84 38.78 -5.45
CA LEU A 36 -15.93 37.48 -6.13
C LEU A 36 -14.59 36.77 -6.20
N LYS A 37 -13.52 37.48 -6.58
CA LYS A 37 -12.16 36.90 -6.59
C LYS A 37 -11.73 36.46 -5.20
N LYS A 38 -11.97 37.28 -4.18
CA LYS A 38 -11.68 36.92 -2.77
C LYS A 38 -12.49 35.71 -2.33
N ALA A 39 -13.78 35.62 -2.70
CA ALA A 39 -14.63 34.48 -2.37
C ALA A 39 -14.13 33.20 -3.05
N ALA A 40 -13.78 33.24 -4.34
CA ALA A 40 -13.23 32.09 -5.07
C ALA A 40 -11.88 31.64 -4.49
N VAL A 41 -10.98 32.58 -4.15
CA VAL A 41 -9.69 32.26 -3.50
C VAL A 41 -9.91 31.68 -2.11
N LYS A 42 -10.92 32.15 -1.35
CA LYS A 42 -11.26 31.58 -0.05
C LYS A 42 -11.84 30.18 -0.19
N GLN A 43 -12.77 29.93 -1.11
CA GLN A 43 -13.35 28.62 -1.36
C GLN A 43 -12.27 27.61 -1.76
N THR A 44 -11.42 27.95 -2.73
CA THR A 44 -10.30 27.08 -3.13
C THR A 44 -9.31 26.82 -2.00
N LYS A 45 -9.04 27.80 -1.11
CA LYS A 45 -8.23 27.57 0.09
C LYS A 45 -8.91 26.65 1.11
N VAL A 46 -10.22 26.80 1.31
CA VAL A 46 -11.00 25.96 2.23
C VAL A 46 -11.11 24.53 1.68
N GLU A 47 -11.34 24.35 0.38
CA GLU A 47 -11.37 23.04 -0.27
C GLU A 47 -10.01 22.35 -0.21
N LYS A 48 -8.91 23.07 -0.49
CA LYS A 48 -7.55 22.53 -0.34
C LYS A 48 -7.25 22.13 1.10
N ALA A 49 -7.54 23.01 2.06
CA ALA A 49 -7.34 22.70 3.47
C ALA A 49 -8.21 21.52 3.95
N ALA A 50 -9.44 21.40 3.44
CA ALA A 50 -10.32 20.27 3.73
C ALA A 50 -9.79 18.96 3.12
N ALA A 51 -9.27 19.00 1.90
CA ALA A 51 -8.65 17.84 1.23
C ALA A 51 -7.33 17.42 1.89
N GLU A 52 -6.50 18.38 2.31
CA GLU A 52 -5.29 18.09 3.09
C GLU A 52 -5.63 17.48 4.44
N LYS A 53 -6.64 18.02 5.13
CA LYS A 53 -7.12 17.46 6.40
C LYS A 53 -7.66 16.04 6.22
N SER A 54 -8.51 15.80 5.21
CA SER A 54 -9.03 14.46 4.97
C SER A 54 -7.93 13.45 4.60
N ALA A 55 -6.91 13.89 3.85
CA ALA A 55 -5.75 13.06 3.55
C ALA A 55 -4.93 12.76 4.82
N GLN A 56 -4.74 13.73 5.72
CA GLN A 56 -4.08 13.53 7.01
C GLN A 56 -4.87 12.58 7.92
N ASP A 57 -6.19 12.76 8.01
CA ASP A 57 -7.08 11.90 8.78
C ASP A 57 -7.05 10.45 8.26
N LEU A 58 -7.04 10.27 6.93
CA LEU A 58 -6.88 8.95 6.30
C LEU A 58 -5.52 8.34 6.61
N GLN A 59 -4.42 9.11 6.52
CA GLN A 59 -3.09 8.62 6.86
C GLN A 59 -2.97 8.21 8.33
N LEU A 60 -3.62 8.94 9.23
CA LEU A 60 -3.64 8.61 10.65
C LEU A 60 -4.44 7.33 10.91
N ALA A 61 -5.61 7.20 10.29
CA ALA A 61 -6.43 5.99 10.37
C ALA A 61 -5.69 4.76 9.82
N LEU A 62 -4.99 4.92 8.69
CA LEU A 62 -4.18 3.85 8.10
C LEU A 62 -3.05 3.42 9.03
N LYS A 63 -2.30 4.37 9.60
CA LYS A 63 -1.22 4.05 10.55
C LYS A 63 -1.74 3.33 11.80
N ALA A 64 -2.89 3.76 12.33
CA ALA A 64 -3.52 3.10 13.46
C ALA A 64 -3.94 1.67 13.11
N ALA A 65 -4.56 1.47 11.94
CA ALA A 65 -4.98 0.15 11.46
C ALA A 65 -3.80 -0.81 11.24
N VAL A 66 -2.67 -0.33 10.71
CA VAL A 66 -1.44 -1.14 10.56
C VAL A 66 -0.90 -1.58 11.91
N LEU A 67 -0.83 -0.66 12.87
CA LEU A 67 -0.36 -0.96 14.22
C LEU A 67 -1.25 -2.01 14.88
N GLU A 68 -2.57 -1.84 14.83
CA GLU A 68 -3.54 -2.78 15.39
C GLU A 68 -3.42 -4.15 14.72
N ALA A 69 -3.35 -4.19 13.39
CA ALA A 69 -3.20 -5.44 12.63
C ALA A 69 -1.90 -6.18 12.99
N ASN A 70 -0.79 -5.45 13.17
CA ASN A 70 0.47 -6.06 13.60
C ASN A 70 0.35 -6.67 15.00
N ILE A 71 -0.26 -5.97 15.95
CA ILE A 71 -0.46 -6.50 17.30
C ILE A 71 -1.30 -7.78 17.25
N GLU A 72 -2.40 -7.78 16.51
CA GLU A 72 -3.26 -8.95 16.37
C GLU A 72 -2.54 -10.14 15.73
N VAL A 73 -1.80 -9.91 14.64
CA VAL A 73 -1.09 -10.97 13.94
C VAL A 73 0.03 -11.55 14.80
N GLU A 74 0.79 -10.72 15.51
CA GLU A 74 1.85 -11.21 16.41
C GLU A 74 1.25 -11.92 17.63
N ALA A 75 0.11 -11.45 18.17
CA ALA A 75 -0.62 -12.16 19.21
C ALA A 75 -1.16 -13.52 18.72
N PHE A 76 -1.62 -13.60 17.47
CA PHE A 76 -2.03 -14.84 16.84
C PHE A 76 -0.85 -15.81 16.70
N LYS A 77 0.28 -15.36 16.12
CA LYS A 77 1.51 -16.17 15.98
C LYS A 77 2.06 -16.65 17.32
N ARG A 78 1.88 -15.89 18.40
CA ARG A 78 2.28 -16.28 19.75
C ARG A 78 1.33 -17.31 20.38
N SER A 79 0.04 -17.21 20.09
CA SER A 79 -0.98 -18.08 20.71
C SER A 79 -1.14 -19.41 19.98
N VAL A 80 -0.81 -19.49 18.69
CA VAL A 80 -1.00 -20.69 17.89
C VAL A 80 0.25 -21.04 17.07
N THR A 81 0.66 -22.31 17.12
CA THR A 81 1.94 -22.79 16.57
C THR A 81 1.80 -23.77 15.39
N GLY A 82 0.58 -24.02 14.90
CA GLY A 82 0.31 -24.99 13.84
C GLY A 82 -0.02 -24.36 12.48
N ALA A 83 0.40 -25.03 11.40
CA ALA A 83 0.17 -24.61 10.02
C ALA A 83 -1.33 -24.56 9.66
N GLU A 84 -2.11 -25.52 10.15
CA GLU A 84 -3.55 -25.63 9.92
C GLU A 84 -4.31 -24.40 10.44
N GLN A 85 -3.95 -23.90 11.62
CA GLN A 85 -4.60 -22.72 12.18
C GLN A 85 -4.17 -21.44 11.47
N GLY A 86 -2.92 -21.37 11.01
CA GLY A 86 -2.45 -20.27 10.16
C GLY A 86 -3.24 -20.18 8.85
N GLU A 87 -3.51 -21.32 8.23
CA GLU A 87 -4.38 -21.40 7.04
C GLU A 87 -5.82 -20.95 7.35
N ALA A 88 -6.39 -21.38 8.47
CA ALA A 88 -7.73 -20.94 8.88
C ALA A 88 -7.80 -19.42 9.11
N TYR A 89 -6.81 -18.83 9.78
CA TYR A 89 -6.72 -17.39 9.98
C TYR A 89 -6.55 -16.64 8.66
N PHE A 90 -5.73 -17.17 7.74
CA PHE A 90 -5.57 -16.64 6.40
C PHE A 90 -6.91 -16.63 5.65
N MET A 91 -7.59 -17.77 5.56
CA MET A 91 -8.87 -17.89 4.85
C MET A 91 -9.95 -16.98 5.45
N GLN A 92 -10.01 -16.89 6.78
CA GLN A 92 -10.93 -15.98 7.47
C GLN A 92 -10.68 -14.52 7.08
N ASN A 93 -9.41 -14.09 7.07
CA ASN A 93 -9.07 -12.70 6.74
C ASN A 93 -9.29 -12.39 5.26
N VAL A 94 -8.97 -13.32 4.35
CA VAL A 94 -9.30 -13.16 2.92
C VAL A 94 -10.81 -13.04 2.72
N GLY A 95 -11.61 -13.94 3.31
CA GLY A 95 -13.07 -13.88 3.22
C GLY A 95 -13.66 -12.60 3.82
N ASN A 96 -13.14 -12.15 4.98
CA ASN A 96 -13.53 -10.86 5.56
C ASN A 96 -13.17 -9.68 4.63
N GLY A 97 -11.98 -9.71 4.02
CA GLY A 97 -11.54 -8.71 3.06
C GLY A 97 -12.45 -8.62 1.84
N GLU A 98 -12.85 -9.76 1.28
CA GLU A 98 -13.78 -9.84 0.15
C GLU A 98 -15.17 -9.30 0.49
N VAL A 99 -15.72 -9.69 1.65
CA VAL A 99 -17.01 -9.19 2.12
C VAL A 99 -16.95 -7.67 2.33
N LEU A 100 -15.93 -7.17 3.02
CA LEU A 100 -15.77 -5.73 3.29
C LEU A 100 -15.53 -4.93 2.01
N ALA A 101 -14.82 -5.49 1.03
CA ALA A 101 -14.63 -4.89 -0.28
C ALA A 101 -15.94 -4.67 -1.03
N SER A 102 -16.93 -5.54 -0.82
CA SER A 102 -18.26 -5.42 -1.43
C SER A 102 -19.18 -4.40 -0.74
N MET A 103 -18.83 -3.92 0.46
CA MET A 103 -19.64 -3.01 1.27
C MET A 103 -19.50 -1.52 0.90
N GLY A 104 -18.60 -1.18 -0.03
CA GLY A 104 -18.41 0.19 -0.53
C GLY A 104 -17.36 1.02 0.21
N PRO A 105 -17.30 2.34 -0.07
CA PRO A 105 -16.16 3.21 0.28
C PRO A 105 -15.83 3.26 1.77
N ASP A 106 -16.84 3.16 2.64
CA ASP A 106 -16.67 3.25 4.10
C ASP A 106 -15.92 2.05 4.70
N SER A 107 -15.83 0.94 3.96
CA SER A 107 -15.20 -0.31 4.41
C SER A 107 -13.89 -0.64 3.71
N GLU A 108 -13.42 0.19 2.77
CA GLU A 108 -12.20 -0.05 1.99
C GLU A 108 -10.96 -0.21 2.90
N LEU A 109 -10.83 0.66 3.91
CA LEU A 109 -9.72 0.57 4.86
C LEU A 109 -9.77 -0.73 5.66
N LYS A 110 -10.97 -1.16 6.08
CA LYS A 110 -11.14 -2.41 6.83
C LYS A 110 -10.86 -3.64 5.96
N ALA A 111 -11.28 -3.60 4.70
CA ALA A 111 -11.00 -4.64 3.72
C ALA A 111 -9.48 -4.77 3.50
N ALA A 112 -8.78 -3.64 3.28
CA ALA A 112 -7.33 -3.61 3.14
C ALA A 112 -6.62 -4.15 4.38
N THR A 113 -7.09 -3.79 5.59
CA THR A 113 -6.55 -4.34 6.84
C THR A 113 -6.67 -5.86 6.91
N ALA A 114 -7.79 -6.44 6.46
CA ALA A 114 -7.96 -7.89 6.44
C ALA A 114 -7.00 -8.58 5.46
N PHE A 115 -6.85 -8.06 4.24
CA PHE A 115 -5.86 -8.56 3.28
C PHE A 115 -4.42 -8.41 3.79
N PHE A 116 -4.11 -7.31 4.48
CA PHE A 116 -2.81 -7.09 5.11
C PHE A 116 -2.52 -8.11 6.23
N LYS A 117 -3.52 -8.43 7.06
CA LYS A 117 -3.42 -9.49 8.09
C LYS A 117 -3.14 -10.85 7.46
N ALA A 118 -3.87 -11.21 6.40
CA ALA A 118 -3.66 -12.43 5.64
C ALA A 118 -2.24 -12.51 5.05
N LEU A 119 -1.75 -11.39 4.49
CA LEU A 119 -0.40 -11.30 3.93
C LEU A 119 0.70 -11.62 4.95
N LYS A 120 0.54 -11.19 6.21
CA LYS A 120 1.57 -11.39 7.26
C LYS A 120 1.66 -12.81 7.80
N VAL A 121 0.65 -13.65 7.56
CA VAL A 121 0.65 -15.07 7.96
C VAL A 121 0.95 -16.02 6.79
N TYR A 122 0.93 -15.50 5.56
CA TYR A 122 1.19 -16.28 4.36
C TYR A 122 2.70 -16.51 4.16
N PRO A 123 3.15 -17.73 3.80
CA PRO A 123 4.58 -18.05 3.70
C PRO A 123 5.30 -17.37 2.53
N SER A 124 4.59 -17.02 1.45
CA SER A 124 5.14 -16.41 0.22
C SER A 124 4.46 -15.07 -0.09
N PRO A 125 4.73 -14.00 0.68
CA PRO A 125 3.94 -12.76 0.59
C PRO A 125 4.01 -12.10 -0.79
N VAL A 126 5.11 -12.24 -1.53
CA VAL A 126 5.25 -11.66 -2.89
C VAL A 126 4.27 -12.30 -3.87
N GLU A 127 4.11 -13.62 -3.82
CA GLU A 127 3.16 -14.35 -4.67
C GLU A 127 1.71 -13.92 -4.37
N LEU A 128 1.36 -13.82 -3.09
CA LEU A 128 0.03 -13.39 -2.68
C LEU A 128 -0.27 -11.95 -3.12
N LEU A 129 0.72 -11.06 -3.08
CA LEU A 129 0.57 -9.71 -3.63
C LEU A 129 0.27 -9.71 -5.14
N MET A 130 0.92 -10.58 -5.91
CA MET A 130 0.65 -10.71 -7.35
C MET A 130 -0.76 -11.25 -7.62
N ILE A 131 -1.31 -12.06 -6.72
CA ILE A 131 -2.71 -12.53 -6.83
C ILE A 131 -3.64 -11.35 -6.51
N TYR A 132 -3.41 -10.64 -5.41
CA TYR A 132 -4.22 -9.48 -5.03
C TYR A 132 -4.25 -8.39 -6.09
N GLU A 133 -3.13 -8.11 -6.75
CA GLU A 133 -3.08 -7.14 -7.86
C GLU A 133 -4.12 -7.47 -8.97
N ARG A 134 -4.41 -8.75 -9.18
CA ARG A 134 -5.34 -9.22 -10.23
C ARG A 134 -6.77 -9.41 -9.74
N THR A 135 -6.97 -9.75 -8.47
CA THR A 135 -8.28 -10.17 -7.94
C THR A 135 -8.95 -9.15 -7.03
N VAL A 136 -8.18 -8.27 -6.39
CA VAL A 136 -8.69 -7.25 -5.46
C VAL A 136 -8.94 -5.93 -6.21
N PRO A 137 -10.02 -5.19 -5.91
CA PRO A 137 -10.24 -3.87 -6.52
C PRO A 137 -9.03 -2.94 -6.36
N PRO A 138 -8.66 -2.15 -7.40
CA PRO A 138 -7.42 -1.38 -7.39
C PRO A 138 -7.26 -0.42 -6.21
N HIS A 139 -8.34 0.21 -5.77
CA HIS A 139 -8.31 1.14 -4.63
C HIS A 139 -7.98 0.45 -3.30
N ILE A 140 -8.45 -0.79 -3.09
CA ILE A 140 -8.13 -1.59 -1.90
C ILE A 140 -6.69 -2.10 -1.98
N PHE A 141 -6.26 -2.57 -3.16
CA PHE A 141 -4.89 -3.01 -3.35
C PHE A 141 -3.87 -1.89 -3.07
N GLN A 142 -4.16 -0.66 -3.51
CA GLN A 142 -3.34 0.52 -3.18
C GLN A 142 -3.24 0.77 -1.67
N LEU A 143 -4.32 0.58 -0.92
CA LEU A 143 -4.29 0.68 0.55
C LEU A 143 -3.42 -0.42 1.17
N VAL A 144 -3.51 -1.66 0.68
CA VAL A 144 -2.63 -2.76 1.13
C VAL A 144 -1.16 -2.41 0.87
N MET A 145 -0.83 -1.84 -0.29
CA MET A 145 0.53 -1.36 -0.60
C MET A 145 1.01 -0.26 0.34
N GLN A 146 0.14 0.70 0.66
CA GLN A 146 0.45 1.74 1.65
C GLN A 146 0.70 1.14 3.04
N MET A 147 -0.10 0.16 3.47
CA MET A 147 0.08 -0.55 4.73
C MET A 147 1.42 -1.30 4.77
N THR A 148 1.75 -2.05 3.71
CA THR A 148 3.04 -2.76 3.60
C THR A 148 4.23 -1.79 3.59
N SER A 149 4.13 -0.67 2.86
CA SER A 149 5.19 0.36 2.87
C SER A 149 5.37 0.99 4.26
N GLN A 150 4.28 1.27 4.96
CA GLN A 150 4.33 1.81 6.33
C GLN A 150 4.97 0.80 7.29
N GLU A 151 4.71 -0.49 7.11
CA GLU A 151 5.32 -1.55 7.91
C GLU A 151 6.84 -1.63 7.70
N VAL A 152 7.28 -1.60 6.44
CA VAL A 152 8.72 -1.59 6.12
C VAL A 152 9.40 -0.34 6.71
N ALA A 153 8.77 0.84 6.61
CA ALA A 153 9.28 2.07 7.20
C ALA A 153 9.36 2.01 8.73
N ASN A 154 8.36 1.40 9.38
CA ASN A 154 8.36 1.20 10.83
C ASN A 154 9.48 0.24 11.27
N ALA A 155 9.66 -0.87 10.54
CA ALA A 155 10.73 -1.84 10.80
C ALA A 155 12.14 -1.23 10.63
N GLN A 156 12.32 -0.34 9.65
CA GLN A 156 13.59 0.39 9.45
C GLN A 156 13.87 1.40 10.56
N SER A 157 12.83 2.05 11.10
CA SER A 157 12.96 3.05 12.17
C SER A 157 13.25 2.43 13.55
N GLN A 158 12.96 1.13 13.73
CA GLN A 158 13.19 0.40 14.97
C GLN A 158 14.55 -0.32 15.04
N LYS A 159 15.41 -0.21 14.01
CA LYS A 159 16.78 -0.75 14.07
C LYS A 159 17.63 0.14 14.98
N PRO A 160 18.20 -0.36 16.10
CA PRO A 160 19.06 0.45 16.96
C PRO A 160 20.26 0.98 16.18
N ALA A 161 20.57 2.27 16.37
CA ALA A 161 21.83 2.86 15.94
C ALA A 161 22.98 1.99 16.46
N GLU A 162 23.76 1.45 15.53
CA GLU A 162 24.95 0.67 15.81
C GLU A 162 25.95 1.58 16.53
N GLN A 163 26.13 1.34 17.83
CA GLN A 163 27.23 1.93 18.62
C GLN A 163 28.56 1.59 17.93
N PRO A 164 29.45 2.57 17.68
CA PRO A 164 30.81 2.27 17.27
C PRO A 164 31.47 1.43 18.35
N LYS A 165 31.82 0.18 18.02
CA LYS A 165 32.68 -0.65 18.86
C LYS A 165 34.01 0.06 19.02
N GLU A 166 34.25 0.62 20.20
CA GLU A 166 35.58 1.01 20.64
C GLU A 166 36.48 -0.22 20.57
N GLN A 167 37.57 -0.05 19.83
CA GLN A 167 38.67 -1.00 19.73
C GLN A 167 39.36 -1.08 21.10
N GLU A 168 39.28 -2.22 21.76
CA GLU A 168 40.26 -2.60 22.78
C GLU A 168 41.63 -2.82 22.09
N PRO A 169 42.72 -2.19 22.56
CA PRO A 169 44.06 -2.52 22.11
C PRO A 169 44.58 -3.75 22.85
N GLU A 170 45.13 -4.63 22.04
CA GLU A 170 45.90 -5.84 22.36
C GLU A 170 47.07 -5.62 23.36
N SER A 171 47.39 -6.69 24.11
CA SER A 171 48.75 -7.23 24.40
C SER A 171 49.19 -7.32 25.87
N LYS A 172 49.37 -8.55 26.41
CA LYS A 172 50.69 -9.25 26.57
C LYS A 172 50.67 -10.47 27.53
N LYS A 173 51.18 -11.60 27.01
CA LYS A 173 52.09 -12.66 27.59
C LYS A 173 51.63 -13.42 28.86
N ALA A 174 51.90 -14.71 29.10
CA ALA A 174 52.99 -15.63 28.69
C ALA A 174 52.46 -17.10 28.77
N ALA A 175 52.70 -17.95 27.78
CA ALA A 175 53.73 -19.01 27.71
C ALA A 175 53.75 -20.02 28.89
N VAL A 176 53.36 -21.27 28.62
CA VAL A 176 54.10 -22.51 28.95
C VAL A 176 53.74 -23.58 27.91
N GLU A 177 54.77 -24.23 27.39
CA GLU A 177 54.82 -25.30 26.39
C GLU A 177 55.25 -26.59 27.11
N GLU A 178 54.57 -27.72 26.91
CA GLU A 178 55.22 -29.04 27.01
C GLU A 178 54.41 -30.11 26.23
N GLN A 179 55.17 -31.05 25.65
CA GLN A 179 54.91 -31.88 24.48
C GLN A 179 54.23 -33.25 24.75
N ALA A 180 53.57 -33.73 23.68
CA ALA A 180 53.56 -35.08 23.08
C ALA A 180 53.20 -36.34 23.89
N THR A 181 52.29 -37.16 23.32
CA THR A 181 52.51 -38.47 22.64
C THR A 181 51.12 -39.08 22.31
N GLU A 182 50.79 -39.41 21.06
CA GLU A 182 50.88 -40.77 20.43
C GLU A 182 50.28 -41.87 21.32
N ASP A 183 49.35 -42.75 20.93
CA ASP A 183 49.23 -43.56 19.71
C ASP A 183 47.94 -44.42 19.79
N LYS A 184 47.46 -44.90 18.63
CA LYS A 184 46.92 -46.25 18.33
C LYS A 184 45.67 -46.31 17.46
N SER A 185 45.95 -46.47 16.18
CA SER A 185 45.16 -47.27 15.23
C SER A 185 45.65 -48.72 15.25
N ALA A 186 44.72 -49.69 15.17
CA ALA A 186 44.88 -51.04 14.59
C ALA A 186 43.50 -51.74 14.71
N GLU A 187 42.78 -51.99 13.60
CA GLU A 187 42.81 -53.23 12.79
C GLU A 187 41.68 -54.18 13.28
N ASP A 188 40.75 -54.70 12.46
CA ASP A 188 41.05 -55.84 11.59
C ASP A 188 39.90 -56.27 10.63
N GLN A 189 40.30 -56.60 9.40
CA GLN A 189 39.90 -57.64 8.42
C GLN A 189 38.44 -57.97 7.95
N GLN A 190 38.31 -57.85 6.61
CA GLN A 190 37.86 -58.85 5.58
C GLN A 190 36.38 -59.20 5.27
N LYS A 191 36.05 -58.93 3.99
CA LYS A 191 35.05 -59.52 3.04
C LYS A 191 35.12 -61.07 2.97
N PRO A 192 34.21 -61.86 2.30
CA PRO A 192 33.19 -61.53 1.27
C PRO A 192 31.80 -62.24 1.43
N SER A 193 30.68 -61.83 0.78
CA SER A 193 30.26 -62.22 -0.59
C SER A 193 28.75 -61.95 -0.79
N THR A 194 28.35 -61.61 -2.05
CA THR A 194 27.04 -61.80 -2.77
C THR A 194 25.70 -61.43 -2.06
N SER A 195 24.71 -60.73 -2.62
CA SER A 195 24.09 -60.70 -3.97
C SER A 195 23.16 -59.45 -4.09
N ALA A 196 22.91 -59.00 -5.33
CA ALA A 196 22.12 -57.83 -5.75
C ALA A 196 20.58 -57.96 -5.51
N PRO A 197 19.67 -57.11 -6.07
CA PRO A 197 19.80 -55.77 -6.70
C PRO A 197 18.68 -54.75 -6.30
N SER A 198 18.78 -53.53 -6.85
CA SER A 198 17.71 -52.71 -7.47
C SER A 198 17.62 -51.27 -6.93
N GLY A 199 17.66 -50.31 -7.86
CA GLY A 199 17.53 -48.89 -7.58
C GLY A 199 18.22 -48.02 -8.63
N THR A 200 17.63 -47.94 -9.82
CA THR A 200 17.96 -46.99 -10.89
C THR A 200 17.76 -45.54 -10.40
N PRO A 201 18.67 -44.59 -10.70
CA PRO A 201 18.33 -43.17 -10.70
C PRO A 201 18.43 -42.61 -12.13
N ALA A 202 17.36 -42.00 -12.63
CA ALA A 202 17.41 -41.13 -13.81
C ALA A 202 16.91 -39.75 -13.33
N SER A 203 17.82 -38.80 -13.05
CA SER A 203 18.36 -37.83 -14.01
C SER A 203 17.28 -37.01 -14.72
N ALA A 204 17.02 -35.81 -14.20
CA ALA A 204 16.90 -34.61 -15.03
C ALA A 204 18.33 -34.06 -15.26
N PRO A 205 18.61 -33.24 -16.30
CA PRO A 205 18.33 -31.81 -16.13
C PRO A 205 17.97 -31.02 -17.42
N SER A 206 17.39 -29.84 -17.16
CA SER A 206 17.48 -28.53 -17.85
C SER A 206 17.79 -28.44 -19.35
N ASP A 207 17.01 -27.61 -20.05
CA ASP A 207 17.58 -26.42 -20.70
C ASP A 207 16.57 -25.29 -20.90
N THR A 208 17.09 -24.09 -20.78
CA THR A 208 16.45 -22.76 -20.79
C THR A 208 16.62 -22.07 -22.16
N SER A 209 16.02 -20.87 -22.31
CA SER A 209 16.23 -19.83 -23.36
C SER A 209 15.08 -19.74 -24.38
N SER A 210 14.48 -18.62 -24.77
CA SER A 210 14.74 -17.17 -24.63
C SER A 210 13.45 -16.44 -25.09
N HIS A 211 12.84 -15.54 -24.31
CA HIS A 211 12.86 -14.08 -24.49
C HIS A 211 12.69 -13.55 -25.94
N GLU A 212 11.46 -13.14 -26.27
CA GLU A 212 11.15 -12.27 -27.39
C GLU A 212 10.06 -11.27 -26.95
N TRP A 213 10.46 -10.02 -26.74
CA TRP A 213 9.58 -8.88 -26.47
C TRP A 213 9.59 -8.00 -27.72
N GLU A 214 8.49 -7.94 -28.46
CA GLU A 214 8.30 -6.93 -29.51
C GLU A 214 7.23 -5.91 -29.09
N ASN A 215 7.70 -4.67 -29.04
CA ASN A 215 6.96 -3.43 -28.87
C ASN A 215 5.90 -3.23 -29.95
N ILE A 216 4.65 -2.97 -29.58
CA ILE A 216 3.75 -2.16 -30.43
C ILE A 216 2.87 -1.25 -29.54
N ASN A 217 3.40 -0.05 -29.26
CA ASN A 217 2.58 1.12 -28.92
C ASN A 217 2.54 2.01 -30.17
N GLY A 218 1.44 1.93 -30.92
CA GLY A 218 1.19 2.69 -32.13
C GLY A 218 -0.23 3.24 -32.13
N ASN A 219 -0.35 4.49 -31.70
CA ASN A 219 -1.51 5.36 -31.79
C ASN A 219 -2.06 5.45 -33.22
N GLU A 220 -3.30 5.01 -33.46
CA GLU A 220 -4.10 5.54 -34.57
C GLU A 220 -5.54 5.82 -34.18
N SER A 221 -5.93 7.02 -34.57
CA SER A 221 -7.19 7.71 -34.37
C SER A 221 -8.23 7.16 -35.32
N ASN A 222 -9.48 7.01 -34.86
CA ASN A 222 -10.60 6.93 -35.79
C ASN A 222 -11.71 7.91 -35.39
N LYS A 223 -11.81 8.96 -36.20
CA LYS A 223 -12.92 9.90 -36.32
C LYS A 223 -13.54 9.67 -37.71
N GLN A 224 -14.84 9.95 -37.81
CA GLN A 224 -15.70 9.99 -39.01
C GLN A 224 -16.34 8.62 -39.33
N SER A 225 -17.64 8.52 -39.62
CA SER A 225 -18.61 9.49 -40.15
C SER A 225 -20.00 9.30 -39.54
#